data_AF-A0A606C3M5-F1
#
_entry.id   AF-A0A606C3M5-F1
#
_cell.length_a   1.000
_cell.length_b   1.000
_cell.length_c   1.000
_cell.angle_alpha   90.00
_cell.angle_beta   90.00
_cell.angle_gamma   90.00
#
_symmetry.space_group_name_H-M   'P 1'
#
loop_
_entity.id
_entity.type
_entity.pdbx_description
1 polymer ?
#
loop_
_entity_poly.entity_id
_entity_poly.type
_entity_poly.pdbx_seq_one_letter_code
_entity_poly.pdbx_strand_id
1 'polypeptide(L)'
;MKILKLLTATILLSAFSHSAFADEQADAQMITNSTFCAMYSTRLTQTSDSGLQVKGVNLNARFNGPVFNRVLQVMNKTYGRTWLESNARNGSMTAMQLSQSELLYNPEYARQCDVFADKVEKEWRGK
;
A
#
# COMPACT_ATOMS: atom_id res chain seq x y z
N MET A 1 25.89 -38.14 -12.76
CA MET A 1 25.41 -37.02 -13.60
C MET A 1 23.91 -36.67 -13.43
N LYS A 2 23.01 -37.63 -13.13
CA LYS A 2 21.57 -37.34 -12.90
C LYS A 2 21.27 -36.61 -11.58
N ILE A 3 21.99 -36.94 -10.50
CA ILE A 3 21.77 -36.35 -9.16
C ILE A 3 22.18 -34.87 -9.11
N LEU A 4 23.27 -34.48 -9.78
CA LEU A 4 23.75 -33.09 -9.83
C LEU A 4 22.76 -32.16 -10.55
N LYS A 5 22.04 -32.67 -11.57
CA LYS A 5 20.99 -31.93 -12.29
C LYS A 5 19.69 -31.78 -11.49
N LEU A 6 19.36 -32.77 -10.65
CA LEU A 6 18.21 -32.67 -9.75
C LEU A 6 18.45 -31.61 -8.66
N LEU A 7 19.63 -31.62 -8.05
CA LEU A 7 20.00 -30.66 -7.00
C LEU A 7 20.01 -29.21 -7.48
N THR A 8 20.51 -28.96 -8.70
CA THR A 8 20.45 -27.61 -9.29
C THR A 8 19.04 -27.17 -9.64
N ALA A 9 18.18 -28.08 -10.11
CA ALA A 9 16.78 -27.77 -10.38
C ALA A 9 16.00 -27.42 -9.09
N THR A 10 16.24 -28.13 -7.99
CA THR A 10 15.56 -27.86 -6.70
C THR A 10 15.98 -26.54 -6.08
N ILE A 11 17.27 -26.16 -6.19
CA ILE A 11 17.79 -24.87 -5.68
C ILE A 11 17.28 -23.71 -6.52
N LEU A 12 17.18 -23.88 -7.84
CA LEU A 12 16.61 -22.86 -8.72
C LEU A 12 15.11 -22.68 -8.44
N LEU A 13 14.33 -23.77 -8.38
CA LEU A 13 12.89 -23.67 -8.07
C LEU A 13 12.63 -23.04 -6.69
N SER A 14 13.43 -23.37 -5.67
CA SER A 14 13.25 -22.75 -4.35
C SER A 14 13.56 -21.25 -4.41
N ALA A 15 14.64 -20.83 -5.06
CA ALA A 15 14.98 -19.40 -5.18
C ALA A 15 13.87 -18.59 -5.89
N PHE A 16 13.30 -19.11 -6.98
CA PHE A 16 12.22 -18.42 -7.72
C PHE A 16 10.92 -18.31 -6.92
N SER A 17 10.59 -19.32 -6.10
CA SER A 17 9.40 -19.28 -5.24
C SER A 17 9.53 -18.25 -4.11
N HIS A 18 10.73 -18.07 -3.54
CA HIS A 18 10.95 -17.07 -2.48
C HIS A 18 10.85 -15.65 -3.03
N SER A 19 11.37 -15.39 -4.25
CA SER A 19 11.25 -14.06 -4.87
C SER A 19 9.82 -13.71 -5.25
N ALA A 20 9.08 -14.64 -5.86
CA ALA A 20 7.70 -14.39 -6.26
C ALA A 20 6.77 -14.12 -5.05
N PHE A 21 7.00 -14.85 -3.95
CA PHE A 21 6.26 -14.62 -2.71
C PHE A 21 6.64 -13.29 -2.04
N ALA A 22 7.92 -12.91 -2.06
CA ALA A 22 8.36 -11.63 -1.52
C ALA A 22 7.78 -10.44 -2.31
N ASP A 23 7.70 -10.57 -3.63
CA ASP A 23 7.10 -9.56 -4.51
C ASP A 23 5.60 -9.44 -4.26
N GLU A 24 4.86 -10.56 -4.16
CA GLU A 24 3.44 -10.54 -3.81
C GLU A 24 3.18 -9.92 -2.43
N GLN A 25 4.03 -10.21 -1.43
CA GLN A 25 3.90 -9.62 -0.10
C GLN A 25 4.17 -8.10 -0.12
N ALA A 26 5.17 -7.65 -0.88
CA ALA A 26 5.46 -6.24 -1.04
C ALA A 26 4.30 -5.49 -1.71
N ASP A 27 3.70 -6.11 -2.73
CA ASP A 27 2.53 -5.56 -3.43
C ASP A 27 1.29 -5.55 -2.54
N ALA A 28 1.07 -6.61 -1.74
CA ALA A 28 0.00 -6.67 -0.74
C ALA A 28 0.13 -5.52 0.28
N GLN A 29 1.36 -5.26 0.75
CA GLN A 29 1.64 -4.16 1.66
C GLN A 29 1.42 -2.80 0.98
N MET A 30 1.77 -2.66 -0.29
CA MET A 30 1.54 -1.43 -1.06
C MET A 30 0.03 -1.11 -1.12
N ILE A 31 -0.80 -2.10 -1.45
CA ILE A 31 -2.26 -1.91 -1.47
C ILE A 31 -2.81 -1.60 -0.08
N THR A 32 -2.41 -2.38 0.93
CA THR A 32 -2.84 -2.19 2.31
C THR A 32 -2.50 -0.79 2.82
N ASN A 33 -1.27 -0.32 2.62
CA ASN A 33 -0.81 1.01 3.04
C ASN A 33 -1.51 2.13 2.26
N SER A 34 -1.70 1.94 0.95
CA SER A 34 -2.41 2.93 0.12
C SER A 34 -3.84 3.12 0.59
N THR A 35 -4.55 2.01 0.85
CA THR A 35 -5.93 2.07 1.35
C THR A 35 -6.00 2.64 2.75
N PHE A 36 -5.08 2.23 3.65
CA PHE A 36 -4.96 2.82 4.98
C PHE A 36 -4.81 4.35 4.89
N CYS A 37 -3.87 4.84 4.09
CA CYS A 37 -3.59 6.26 3.98
C CYS A 37 -4.71 7.06 3.29
N ALA A 38 -5.36 6.48 2.28
CA ALA A 38 -6.54 7.09 1.65
C ALA A 38 -7.68 7.27 2.68
N MET A 39 -7.97 6.24 3.48
CA MET A 39 -9.00 6.33 4.51
C MET A 39 -8.60 7.24 5.68
N TYR A 40 -7.36 7.14 6.15
CA TYR A 40 -6.81 8.05 7.17
C TYR A 40 -6.95 9.51 6.73
N SER A 41 -6.55 9.83 5.50
CA SER A 41 -6.65 11.19 4.96
C SER A 41 -8.10 11.68 4.86
N THR A 42 -9.03 10.82 4.45
CA THR A 42 -10.47 11.12 4.45
C THR A 42 -11.00 11.38 5.87
N ARG A 43 -10.52 10.64 6.87
CA ARG A 43 -10.89 10.91 8.27
C ARG A 43 -10.33 12.25 8.76
N LEU A 44 -9.11 12.61 8.36
CA LEU A 44 -8.54 13.93 8.68
C LEU A 44 -9.39 15.08 8.14
N THR A 45 -9.95 14.96 6.93
CA THR A 45 -10.83 16.01 6.36
C THR A 45 -12.14 16.20 7.12
N GLN A 46 -12.49 15.26 8.01
CA GLN A 46 -13.71 15.29 8.82
C GLN A 46 -13.46 15.77 10.25
N THR A 47 -12.21 16.08 10.61
CA THR A 47 -11.87 16.65 11.93
C THR A 47 -12.30 18.11 12.03
N SER A 48 -12.34 18.69 13.23
CA SER A 48 -12.58 20.13 13.43
C SER A 48 -11.31 20.99 13.37
N ASP A 49 -10.13 20.37 13.32
CA ASP A 49 -8.84 21.06 13.23
C ASP A 49 -8.56 21.42 11.76
N SER A 50 -8.49 22.72 11.45
CA SER A 50 -8.31 23.20 10.09
C SER A 50 -6.96 22.81 9.48
N GLY A 51 -5.90 22.72 10.28
CA GLY A 51 -4.58 22.27 9.82
C GLY A 51 -4.61 20.80 9.39
N LEU A 52 -5.24 19.95 10.21
CA LEU A 52 -5.44 18.54 9.89
C LEU A 52 -6.38 18.35 8.71
N GLN A 53 -7.45 19.15 8.57
CA GLN A 53 -8.33 19.09 7.41
C GLN A 53 -7.56 19.37 6.11
N VAL A 54 -6.77 20.44 6.05
CA VAL A 54 -5.96 20.78 4.87
C VAL A 54 -4.96 19.67 4.57
N LYS A 55 -4.31 19.12 5.60
CA LYS A 55 -3.41 17.98 5.43
C LYS A 55 -4.13 16.75 4.87
N GLY A 56 -5.32 16.46 5.37
CA GLY A 56 -6.20 15.41 4.87
C GLY A 56 -6.53 15.60 3.38
N VAL A 57 -6.94 16.81 2.97
CA VAL A 57 -7.26 17.12 1.57
C VAL A 57 -6.07 16.89 0.65
N ASN A 58 -4.88 17.36 1.05
CA ASN A 58 -3.66 17.21 0.26
C ASN A 58 -3.26 15.73 0.10
N LEU A 59 -3.29 14.96 1.19
CA LEU A 59 -3.01 13.51 1.13
C LEU A 59 -4.05 12.78 0.28
N ASN A 60 -5.33 13.09 0.46
CA ASN A 60 -6.42 12.45 -0.26
C ASN A 60 -6.31 12.68 -1.78
N ALA A 61 -5.91 13.89 -2.19
CA ALA A 61 -5.63 14.22 -3.59
C ALA A 61 -4.51 13.36 -4.19
N ARG A 62 -3.47 13.05 -3.40
CA ARG A 62 -2.35 12.19 -3.84
C ARG A 62 -2.79 10.73 -4.00
N PHE A 63 -3.43 10.17 -2.98
CA PHE A 63 -3.83 8.75 -2.98
C PHE A 63 -4.96 8.41 -3.96
N ASN A 64 -5.77 9.39 -4.37
CA ASN A 64 -6.72 9.24 -5.48
C ASN A 64 -6.17 9.74 -6.83
N GLY A 65 -4.89 10.13 -6.84
CA GLY A 65 -4.22 10.68 -7.99
C GLY A 65 -3.88 9.63 -9.06
N PRO A 66 -3.38 10.08 -10.23
CA PRO A 66 -3.13 9.22 -11.38
C PRO A 66 -2.10 8.10 -11.11
N VAL A 67 -1.11 8.35 -10.25
CA VAL A 67 -0.10 7.34 -9.89
C VAL A 67 -0.75 6.16 -9.15
N PHE A 68 -1.49 6.44 -8.07
CA PHE A 68 -2.13 5.38 -7.29
C PHE A 68 -3.25 4.69 -8.08
N ASN A 69 -3.98 5.41 -8.93
CA ASN A 69 -4.92 4.79 -9.86
C ASN A 69 -4.23 3.78 -10.79
N ARG A 70 -3.03 4.09 -11.29
CA ARG A 70 -2.24 3.17 -12.10
C ARG A 70 -1.78 1.95 -11.30
N VAL A 71 -1.30 2.14 -10.06
CA VAL A 71 -0.95 1.03 -9.16
C VAL A 71 -2.14 0.08 -9.03
N LEU A 72 -3.33 0.59 -8.70
CA LEU A 72 -4.54 -0.24 -8.56
C LEU A 72 -4.89 -0.99 -9.85
N GLN A 73 -4.77 -0.36 -11.02
CA GLN A 73 -5.01 -1.01 -12.31
C GLN A 73 -4.02 -2.14 -12.58
N VAL A 74 -2.73 -1.91 -12.32
CA VAL A 74 -1.69 -2.94 -12.48
C VAL A 74 -1.93 -4.10 -11.51
N MET A 75 -2.16 -3.83 -10.22
CA MET A 75 -2.40 -4.88 -9.24
C MET A 75 -3.66 -5.68 -9.55
N ASN A 76 -4.73 -5.04 -10.01
CA ASN A 76 -5.93 -5.74 -10.45
C ASN A 76 -5.65 -6.66 -11.65
N LYS A 77 -4.81 -6.23 -12.58
CA LYS A 77 -4.41 -7.06 -13.74
C LYS A 77 -3.51 -8.22 -13.32
N THR A 78 -2.60 -8.00 -12.38
CA THR A 78 -1.61 -8.99 -11.93
C THR A 78 -2.23 -10.07 -11.04
N TYR A 79 -3.00 -9.66 -10.03
CA TYR A 79 -3.49 -10.57 -8.98
C TYR A 79 -5.00 -10.79 -9.00
N GLY A 80 -5.75 -9.94 -9.72
CA GLY A 80 -7.21 -9.99 -9.78
C GLY A 80 -7.91 -9.22 -8.67
N ARG A 81 -9.19 -8.94 -8.91
CA ARG A 81 -10.02 -8.07 -8.06
C ARG A 81 -10.17 -8.59 -6.63
N THR A 82 -10.37 -9.89 -6.44
CA THR A 82 -10.56 -10.48 -5.11
C THR A 82 -9.34 -10.28 -4.20
N TRP A 83 -8.14 -10.48 -4.76
CA TRP A 83 -6.89 -10.26 -4.03
C TRP A 83 -6.72 -8.78 -3.66
N LEU A 84 -7.03 -7.89 -4.61
CA LEU A 84 -6.97 -6.44 -4.38
C LEU A 84 -7.93 -6.01 -3.26
N GLU A 85 -9.18 -6.47 -3.33
CA GLU A 85 -10.21 -6.16 -2.32
C GLU A 85 -9.85 -6.72 -0.95
N SER A 86 -9.22 -7.89 -0.86
CA SER A 86 -8.79 -8.47 0.41
C SER A 86 -7.73 -7.61 1.10
N ASN A 87 -6.70 -7.18 0.37
CA ASN A 87 -5.66 -6.32 0.90
C ASN A 87 -6.16 -4.89 1.21
N ALA A 88 -7.03 -4.35 0.36
CA ALA A 88 -7.67 -3.06 0.62
C ALA A 88 -8.50 -3.10 1.92
N ARG A 89 -9.29 -4.17 2.15
CA ARG A 89 -10.05 -4.35 3.39
C ARG A 89 -9.16 -4.35 4.63
N ASN A 90 -7.98 -4.96 4.58
CA ASN A 90 -7.03 -4.93 5.69
C ASN A 90 -6.62 -3.49 6.03
N GLY A 91 -6.23 -2.72 5.01
CA GLY A 91 -5.88 -1.30 5.18
C GLY A 91 -7.05 -0.48 5.73
N SER A 92 -8.26 -0.75 5.24
CA SER A 92 -9.49 -0.10 5.71
C SER A 92 -9.78 -0.38 7.18
N MET A 93 -9.68 -1.64 7.61
CA MET A 93 -9.92 -2.03 9.00
C MET A 93 -8.92 -1.34 9.94
N THR A 94 -7.63 -1.33 9.60
CA THR A 94 -6.61 -0.63 10.39
C THR A 94 -6.88 0.86 10.47
N ALA A 95 -7.27 1.49 9.34
CA ALA A 95 -7.61 2.92 9.35
C ALA A 95 -8.85 3.21 10.19
N MET A 96 -9.85 2.32 10.23
CA MET A 96 -11.05 2.49 11.05
C MET A 96 -10.80 2.25 12.55
N GLN A 97 -9.83 1.42 12.90
CA GLN A 97 -9.47 1.13 14.30
C GLN A 97 -8.82 2.32 15.01
N LEU A 98 -8.25 3.29 14.28
CA LEU A 98 -7.67 4.46 14.92
C LEU A 98 -8.74 5.24 15.69
N SER A 99 -8.47 5.50 16.96
CA SER A 99 -9.29 6.37 17.79
C SER A 99 -9.26 7.82 17.31
N GLN A 100 -10.20 8.63 17.81
CA GLN A 100 -10.22 10.07 17.51
C GLN A 100 -8.97 10.79 18.05
N SER A 101 -8.46 10.37 19.22
CA SER A 101 -7.24 10.93 19.79
C SER A 101 -5.99 10.57 18.98
N GLU A 102 -5.90 9.33 18.48
CA GLU A 102 -4.82 8.94 17.57
C GLU A 102 -4.88 9.76 16.28
N LEU A 103 -6.07 9.98 15.72
CA LEU A 103 -6.22 10.77 14.51
C LEU A 103 -5.77 12.23 14.71
N LEU A 104 -6.11 12.84 15.86
CA LEU A 104 -5.85 14.26 16.13
C LEU A 104 -4.44 14.55 16.66
N TYR A 105 -3.90 13.66 17.49
CA TYR A 105 -2.72 13.94 18.29
C TYR A 105 -1.52 13.05 17.96
N ASN A 106 -1.67 12.07 17.07
CA ASN A 106 -0.54 11.29 16.58
C ASN A 106 -0.08 11.78 15.19
N PRO A 107 0.98 12.60 15.11
CA PRO A 107 1.48 13.10 13.83
C PRO A 107 2.17 12.01 12.99
N GLU A 108 2.50 10.86 13.60
CA GLU A 108 3.28 9.81 12.96
C GLU A 108 2.54 9.17 11.78
N TYR A 109 1.23 8.93 11.91
CA TYR A 109 0.44 8.36 10.81
C TYR A 109 0.43 9.27 9.57
N ALA A 110 0.28 10.58 9.78
CA ALA A 110 0.34 11.54 8.69
C ALA A 110 1.72 11.54 8.03
N ARG A 111 2.80 11.53 8.82
CA ARG A 111 4.17 11.47 8.32
C ARG A 111 4.44 10.18 7.54
N GLN A 112 3.97 9.03 8.04
CA GLN A 112 4.11 7.75 7.36
C GLN A 112 3.41 7.75 6.00
N CYS A 113 2.20 8.32 5.93
CA CYS A 113 1.47 8.46 4.67
C CYS A 113 2.15 9.42 3.69
N ASP A 114 2.71 10.54 4.17
CA ASP A 114 3.51 11.46 3.32
C ASP A 114 4.71 10.72 2.71
N VAL A 115 5.52 10.05 3.55
CA VAL A 115 6.72 9.33 3.11
C VAL A 115 6.38 8.16 2.18
N PHE A 116 5.30 7.44 2.48
CA PHE A 116 4.84 6.35 1.63
C PHE A 116 4.39 6.86 0.26
N ALA A 117 3.61 7.95 0.21
CA ALA A 117 3.20 8.56 -1.04
C ALA A 117 4.40 9.03 -1.87
N ASP A 118 5.39 9.68 -1.24
CA ASP A 118 6.62 10.11 -1.93
C ASP A 118 7.38 8.93 -2.53
N LYS A 119 7.49 7.82 -1.79
CA LYS A 119 8.16 6.61 -2.25
C LYS A 119 7.44 6.02 -3.48
N VAL A 120 6.12 5.83 -3.39
CA VAL A 120 5.33 5.25 -4.48
C VAL A 120 5.35 6.15 -5.69
N GLU A 121 5.13 7.45 -5.52
CA GLU A 121 5.20 8.43 -6.61
C GLU A 121 6.56 8.42 -7.28
N LYS A 122 7.67 8.42 -6.53
CA LYS A 122 9.00 8.32 -7.11
C LYS A 122 9.21 7.05 -7.92
N GLU A 123 8.73 5.91 -7.43
CA GLU A 123 8.92 4.61 -8.07
C GLU A 123 8.02 4.41 -9.32
N TRP A 124 6.81 4.95 -9.29
CA TRP A 124 5.80 4.73 -10.32
C TRP A 124 5.66 5.90 -11.30
N ARG A 125 6.36 7.01 -11.06
CA ARG A 125 6.39 8.13 -12.00
C ARG A 125 7.03 7.71 -13.31
N GLY A 126 6.21 7.62 -14.35
CA GLY A 126 6.64 7.30 -15.71
C GLY A 126 6.58 5.82 -16.10
N LYS A 127 6.19 4.92 -15.17
CA LYS A 127 5.71 3.56 -15.51
C LYS A 127 4.29 3.64 -16.02
#